data_AF-A0A7V9MTK2-F1
#
_entry.id   AF-A0A7V9MTK2-F1
#
_cell.length_a   1.000
_cell.length_b   1.000
_cell.length_c   1.000
_cell.angle_alpha   90.00
_cell.angle_beta   90.00
_cell.angle_gamma   90.00
#
_symmetry.space_group_name_H-M   'P 1'
#
loop_
_entity.id
_entity.type
_entity.pdbx_description
1 polymer ?
#
loop_
_entity_poly.entity_id
_entity_poly.type
_entity_poly.pdbx_seq_one_letter_code
_entity_poly.pdbx_strand_id
1 'polypeptide(L)'
;MSDVPLPFPPSRKEAASSEAERQSRAEADREMMHCFTSGDETGFATFYRRFAPGLFSLVYRILQDPKESEDVLQEAFVQMWKNTATYDPSRSSLFTWAVMISRNKAIDRLRARQRRFRVVEAAIAEAEAAPAAGAGPADEALGQS
;
A
#
# COMPACT_ATOMS: atom_id res chain seq x y z
N MET A 1 -45.78 -6.55 11.93
CA MET A 1 -45.74 -8.02 11.89
C MET A 1 -44.66 -8.42 10.90
N SER A 2 -43.50 -8.82 11.44
CA SER A 2 -42.49 -9.74 10.88
C SER A 2 -41.31 -9.67 11.85
N ASP A 3 -41.44 -10.45 12.92
CA ASP A 3 -40.32 -10.77 13.81
C ASP A 3 -39.36 -11.62 12.97
N VAL A 4 -38.23 -11.03 12.56
CA VAL A 4 -37.20 -11.73 11.80
C VAL A 4 -36.49 -12.63 12.82
N PRO A 5 -36.59 -13.97 12.73
CA PRO A 5 -35.90 -14.83 13.67
C PRO A 5 -34.40 -14.58 13.54
N LEU A 6 -33.77 -14.16 14.64
CA LEU A 6 -32.33 -14.06 14.73
C LEU A 6 -31.73 -15.41 14.29
N PRO A 7 -30.69 -15.41 13.42
CA PRO A 7 -29.98 -16.64 13.10
C PRO A 7 -29.53 -17.29 14.41
N PHE A 8 -29.79 -18.60 14.55
CA PHE A 8 -29.41 -19.36 15.74
C PHE A 8 -27.95 -19.04 16.10
N PRO A 9 -27.66 -18.76 17.38
CA PRO A 9 -26.27 -18.56 17.81
C PRO A 9 -25.48 -19.83 17.46
N PRO A 10 -24.24 -19.71 16.93
CA PRO A 10 -23.43 -20.84 16.54
C PRO A 10 -23.29 -21.81 17.71
N SER A 11 -23.26 -23.12 17.41
CA SER A 11 -23.17 -24.14 18.45
C SER A 11 -21.93 -23.91 19.31
N ARG A 12 -22.01 -24.13 20.63
CA ARG A 12 -20.87 -23.98 21.57
C ARG A 12 -19.61 -24.71 21.08
N LYS A 13 -19.78 -25.82 20.35
CA LYS A 13 -18.68 -26.58 19.72
C LYS A 13 -18.03 -25.85 18.53
N GLU A 14 -18.81 -25.18 17.70
CA GLU A 14 -18.31 -24.40 16.55
C GLU A 14 -17.61 -23.12 17.01
N ALA A 15 -18.17 -22.43 18.01
CA ALA A 15 -17.53 -21.27 18.62
C ALA A 15 -16.16 -21.64 19.22
N ALA A 16 -16.09 -22.75 19.99
CA ALA A 16 -14.84 -23.24 20.56
C ALA A 16 -13.79 -23.66 19.51
N SER A 17 -14.22 -24.28 18.39
CA SER A 17 -13.33 -24.61 17.28
C SER A 17 -12.74 -23.35 16.64
N SER A 18 -13.57 -22.33 16.40
CA SER A 18 -13.13 -21.04 15.83
C SER A 18 -12.20 -20.26 16.76
N GLU A 19 -12.36 -20.41 18.08
CA GLU A 19 -11.52 -19.79 19.10
C GLU A 19 -10.14 -20.46 19.15
N ALA A 20 -10.11 -21.80 19.11
CA ALA A 20 -8.86 -22.58 19.08
C ALA A 20 -8.03 -22.30 17.81
N GLU A 21 -8.68 -22.18 16.64
CA GLU A 21 -8.02 -21.78 15.39
C GLU A 21 -7.47 -20.34 15.44
N ARG A 22 -8.22 -19.41 16.07
CA ARG A 22 -7.76 -18.04 16.30
C ARG A 22 -6.55 -18.01 17.24
N GLN A 23 -6.59 -18.80 18.31
CA GLN A 23 -5.52 -18.92 19.29
C GLN A 23 -4.25 -19.51 18.67
N SER A 24 -4.36 -20.61 17.93
CA SER A 24 -3.24 -21.24 17.20
C SER A 24 -2.61 -20.29 16.19
N ARG A 25 -3.43 -19.50 15.46
CA ARG A 25 -2.91 -18.46 14.56
C ARG A 25 -2.19 -17.34 15.32
N ALA A 26 -2.72 -16.91 16.47
CA ALA A 26 -2.08 -15.88 17.29
C ALA A 26 -0.74 -16.37 17.88
N GLU A 27 -0.64 -17.65 18.24
CA GLU A 27 0.63 -18.26 18.68
C GLU A 27 1.63 -18.32 17.52
N ALA A 28 1.22 -18.73 16.33
CA ALA A 28 2.09 -18.72 15.15
C ALA A 28 2.55 -17.30 14.77
N ASP A 29 1.67 -16.30 14.91
CA ASP A 29 1.99 -14.89 14.69
C ASP A 29 3.03 -14.40 15.73
N ARG A 30 2.89 -14.79 17.00
CA ARG A 30 3.87 -14.46 18.07
C ARG A 30 5.23 -15.12 17.84
N GLU A 31 5.26 -16.38 17.43
CA GLU A 31 6.50 -17.11 17.14
C GLU A 31 7.28 -16.41 16.03
N MET A 32 6.59 -16.08 14.93
CA MET A 32 7.18 -15.36 13.81
C MET A 32 7.72 -13.99 14.25
N MET A 33 7.01 -13.33 15.16
CA MET A 33 7.41 -12.05 15.74
C MET A 33 8.65 -12.15 16.63
N HIS A 34 8.74 -13.20 17.43
CA HIS A 34 9.90 -13.47 18.28
C HIS A 34 11.16 -13.65 17.43
N CYS A 35 11.07 -14.43 16.33
CA CYS A 35 12.16 -14.57 15.36
C CYS A 35 12.61 -13.23 14.74
N PHE A 36 11.70 -12.28 14.52
CA PHE A 36 12.07 -10.96 14.00
C PHE A 36 12.92 -10.19 15.01
N THR A 37 12.54 -10.23 16.28
CA THR A 37 13.24 -9.49 17.34
C THR A 37 14.59 -10.09 17.71
N SER A 38 14.78 -11.40 17.51
CA SER A 38 16.08 -12.07 17.71
C SER A 38 17.07 -11.84 16.57
N GLY A 39 16.66 -11.16 15.49
CA GLY A 39 17.49 -10.98 14.29
C GLY A 39 17.65 -12.25 13.47
N ASP A 40 16.82 -13.27 13.72
CA ASP A 40 16.83 -14.51 12.97
C ASP A 40 16.13 -14.30 11.62
N GLU A 41 16.93 -14.23 10.57
CA GLU A 41 16.47 -14.03 9.18
C GLU A 41 15.44 -15.08 8.74
N THR A 42 15.41 -16.26 9.36
CA THR A 42 14.50 -17.35 8.99
C THR A 42 13.03 -17.02 9.29
N GLY A 43 12.77 -16.24 10.35
CA GLY A 43 11.43 -15.77 10.69
C GLY A 43 10.86 -14.87 9.60
N PHE A 44 11.65 -13.88 9.17
CA PHE A 44 11.24 -12.95 8.14
C PHE A 44 11.08 -13.59 6.77
N ALA A 45 11.97 -14.52 6.42
CA ALA A 45 11.83 -15.28 5.18
C ALA A 45 10.51 -16.05 5.14
N THR A 46 10.08 -16.63 6.27
CA THR A 46 8.80 -17.34 6.38
C THR A 46 7.61 -16.39 6.27
N PHE A 47 7.67 -15.24 6.95
CA PHE A 47 6.67 -14.18 6.83
C PHE A 47 6.52 -13.69 5.38
N TYR A 48 7.65 -13.39 4.73
CA TYR A 48 7.68 -12.94 3.35
C TYR A 48 7.04 -13.96 2.42
N ARG A 49 7.47 -15.24 2.47
CA ARG A 49 6.88 -16.32 1.66
C ARG A 49 5.37 -16.45 1.85
N ARG A 50 4.89 -16.30 3.09
CA ARG A 50 3.47 -16.48 3.43
C ARG A 50 2.61 -15.30 2.96
N PHE A 51 3.06 -14.07 3.16
CA PHE A 51 2.21 -12.89 2.98
C PHE A 51 2.50 -12.07 1.72
N ALA A 52 3.67 -12.20 1.10
CA ALA A 52 4.02 -11.44 -0.09
C ALA A 52 2.98 -11.57 -1.22
N PRO A 53 2.45 -12.76 -1.58
CA PRO A 53 1.47 -12.86 -2.68
C PRO A 53 0.16 -12.09 -2.39
N GLY A 54 -0.33 -12.16 -1.16
CA GLY A 54 -1.56 -11.47 -0.75
C GLY A 54 -1.38 -9.97 -0.65
N LEU A 55 -0.25 -9.51 -0.09
CA LEU A 55 0.09 -8.10 0.03
C LEU A 55 0.40 -7.48 -1.34
N PHE A 56 1.11 -8.20 -2.22
CA PHE A 56 1.32 -7.78 -3.60
C PHE A 56 0.00 -7.56 -4.33
N SER A 57 -0.92 -8.53 -4.25
CA SER A 57 -2.23 -8.43 -4.87
C SER A 57 -3.05 -7.24 -4.33
N LEU A 58 -2.88 -6.89 -3.05
CA LEU A 58 -3.50 -5.70 -2.46
C LEU A 58 -2.89 -4.41 -3.02
N VAL A 59 -1.57 -4.29 -3.01
CA VAL A 59 -0.86 -3.09 -3.49
C VAL A 59 -1.11 -2.88 -4.99
N TYR A 60 -1.07 -3.95 -5.78
CA TYR A 60 -1.34 -3.91 -7.21
C TYR A 60 -2.73 -3.37 -7.53
N ARG A 61 -3.76 -3.77 -6.76
CA ARG A 61 -5.12 -3.23 -6.95
C ARG A 61 -5.19 -1.72 -6.75
N ILE A 62 -4.30 -1.14 -5.94
CA ILE A 62 -4.26 0.31 -5.64
C ILE A 62 -3.45 1.06 -6.70
N LEU A 63 -2.30 0.54 -7.12
CA LEU A 63 -1.37 1.25 -8.01
C LEU A 63 -1.60 0.96 -9.50
N GLN A 64 -2.12 -0.22 -9.82
CA GLN A 64 -2.34 -0.73 -11.19
C GLN A 64 -1.05 -0.69 -12.03
N ASP A 65 0.11 -0.83 -11.38
CA ASP A 65 1.43 -0.85 -12.00
C ASP A 65 2.27 -1.94 -11.31
N PRO A 66 2.75 -2.97 -12.03
CA PRO A 66 3.50 -4.07 -11.42
C PRO A 66 4.78 -3.60 -10.73
N LYS A 67 5.55 -2.72 -11.38
CA LYS A 67 6.86 -2.28 -10.91
C LYS A 67 6.74 -1.40 -9.67
N GLU A 68 5.85 -0.40 -9.70
CA GLU A 68 5.58 0.41 -8.52
C GLU A 68 5.04 -0.43 -7.36
N SER A 69 4.29 -1.51 -7.67
CA SER A 69 3.76 -2.42 -6.64
C SER A 69 4.85 -3.25 -5.98
N GLU A 70 5.81 -3.77 -6.74
CA GLU A 70 6.99 -4.45 -6.20
C GLU A 70 7.82 -3.53 -5.31
N ASP A 71 8.11 -2.32 -5.78
CA ASP A 71 8.87 -1.31 -5.02
C ASP A 71 8.17 -0.97 -3.70
N VAL A 72 6.86 -0.68 -3.75
CA VAL A 72 6.07 -0.37 -2.55
C VAL A 72 6.00 -1.54 -1.59
N LEU A 73 5.88 -2.77 -2.11
CA LEU A 73 5.85 -3.96 -1.28
C LEU A 73 7.19 -4.17 -0.55
N GLN A 74 8.32 -3.99 -1.24
CA GLN A 74 9.65 -4.06 -0.62
C GLN A 74 9.81 -3.00 0.48
N GLU A 75 9.42 -1.74 0.20
CA GLU A 75 9.43 -0.68 1.21
C GLU A 75 8.53 -1.00 2.41
N ALA A 76 7.38 -1.61 2.18
CA ALA A 76 6.45 -2.02 3.23
C ALA A 76 7.07 -3.11 4.11
N PHE A 77 7.72 -4.12 3.53
CA PHE A 77 8.43 -5.15 4.28
C PHE A 77 9.59 -4.58 5.12
N VAL A 78 10.37 -3.65 4.58
CA VAL A 78 11.41 -2.94 5.34
C VAL A 78 10.79 -2.15 6.51
N GLN A 79 9.65 -1.50 6.28
CA GLN A 79 8.94 -0.78 7.35
C GLN A 79 8.42 -1.72 8.43
N MET A 80 7.89 -2.89 8.05
CA MET A 80 7.43 -3.91 8.99
C MET A 80 8.58 -4.39 9.86
N TRP A 81 9.74 -4.70 9.26
CA TRP A 81 10.94 -5.10 9.99
C TRP A 81 11.42 -4.03 10.99
N LYS A 82 11.34 -2.74 10.63
CA LYS A 82 11.71 -1.64 11.52
C LYS A 82 10.71 -1.40 12.65
N ASN A 83 9.43 -1.68 12.40
CA ASN A 83 8.33 -1.35 13.30
C ASN A 83 7.80 -2.57 14.05
N THR A 84 8.60 -3.63 14.17
CA THR A 84 8.19 -4.87 14.83
C THR A 84 7.65 -4.60 16.24
N ALA A 85 8.34 -3.79 17.04
CA ALA A 85 7.87 -3.41 18.38
C ALA A 85 6.46 -2.77 18.46
N THR A 86 5.87 -2.34 17.34
CA THR A 86 4.52 -1.75 17.31
C THR A 86 3.39 -2.76 17.10
N TYR A 87 3.72 -4.02 16.76
CA TYR A 87 2.71 -5.06 16.58
C TYR A 87 2.18 -5.53 17.95
N ASP A 88 0.86 -5.52 18.07
CA ASP A 88 0.12 -5.97 19.25
C ASP A 88 -0.88 -7.07 18.85
N PRO A 89 -0.63 -8.35 19.22
CA PRO A 89 -1.50 -9.46 18.86
C PRO A 89 -2.89 -9.38 19.49
N SER A 90 -3.10 -8.54 20.51
CA SER A 90 -4.43 -8.32 21.10
C SER A 90 -5.31 -7.42 20.25
N ARG A 91 -4.72 -6.57 19.40
CA ARG A 91 -5.44 -5.60 18.57
C ARG A 91 -5.79 -6.15 17.19
N SER A 92 -4.91 -6.94 16.59
CA SER A 92 -5.12 -7.46 15.25
C SER A 92 -4.22 -8.67 14.94
N SER A 93 -4.60 -9.44 13.93
CA SER A 93 -3.71 -10.48 13.39
C SER A 93 -2.47 -9.85 12.74
N LEU A 94 -1.38 -10.60 12.67
CA LEU A 94 -0.15 -10.13 12.03
C LEU A 94 -0.38 -9.78 10.55
N PHE A 95 -1.24 -10.54 9.86
CA PHE A 95 -1.63 -10.24 8.49
C PHE A 95 -2.39 -8.90 8.38
N THR A 96 -3.33 -8.63 9.28
CA THR A 96 -4.08 -7.36 9.30
C THR A 96 -3.15 -6.17 9.50
N TRP A 97 -2.21 -6.26 10.44
CA TRP A 97 -1.20 -5.23 10.66
C TRP A 97 -0.33 -4.99 9.41
N ALA A 98 0.12 -6.06 8.75
CA ALA A 98 0.89 -5.97 7.51
C ALA A 98 0.08 -5.34 6.34
N VAL A 99 -1.21 -5.67 6.25
CA VAL A 99 -2.14 -5.05 5.29
C VAL A 99 -2.26 -3.55 5.53
N MET A 100 -2.37 -3.09 6.78
CA MET A 100 -2.46 -1.66 7.08
C MET A 100 -1.21 -0.90 6.64
N ILE A 101 -0.01 -1.42 6.93
CA ILE A 101 1.25 -0.81 6.51
C ILE A 101 1.34 -0.75 4.98
N SER A 102 1.07 -1.87 4.30
CA SER A 102 1.16 -1.97 2.84
C SER A 102 0.16 -1.04 2.15
N ARG A 103 -1.08 -0.98 2.64
CA ARG A 103 -2.13 -0.09 2.13
C ARG A 103 -1.75 1.38 2.28
N ASN A 104 -1.24 1.78 3.44
CA ASN A 104 -0.83 3.16 3.68
C ASN A 104 0.28 3.57 2.70
N LYS A 105 1.31 2.72 2.53
CA LYS A 105 2.38 2.96 1.55
C LYS A 105 1.88 3.07 0.12
N ALA A 106 0.98 2.19 -0.30
CA ALA A 106 0.38 2.25 -1.64
C ALA A 106 -0.42 3.54 -1.86
N ILE A 107 -1.20 3.98 -0.86
CA ILE A 107 -1.96 5.24 -0.93
C ILE A 107 -1.01 6.44 -1.01
N ASP A 108 0.06 6.45 -0.23
CA ASP A 108 1.05 7.53 -0.25
C ASP A 108 1.75 7.61 -1.61
N ARG A 109 2.10 6.46 -2.20
CA ARG A 109 2.65 6.39 -3.57
C ARG A 109 1.65 6.92 -4.60
N LEU A 110 0.39 6.48 -4.53
CA LEU A 110 -0.67 6.96 -5.44
C LEU A 110 -0.85 8.47 -5.35
N ARG A 111 -0.88 9.02 -4.13
CA ARG A 111 -0.98 10.47 -3.90
C ARG A 111 0.24 11.21 -4.45
N ALA A 112 1.45 10.68 -4.27
CA ALA A 112 2.66 11.26 -4.84
C ALA A 112 2.64 11.27 -6.37
N ARG A 113 2.16 10.19 -7.00
CA ARG A 113 1.96 10.09 -8.45
C ARG A 113 0.98 11.15 -8.97
N GLN A 114 -0.18 11.28 -8.32
CA GLN A 114 -1.18 12.30 -8.69
C GLN A 114 -0.64 13.73 -8.55
N ARG A 115 0.12 14.02 -7.50
CA ARG A 115 0.77 15.34 -7.36
C ARG A 115 1.76 15.63 -8.47
N ARG A 116 2.59 14.65 -8.85
CA ARG A 116 3.54 14.79 -9.97
C ARG A 116 2.81 15.10 -11.28
N PHE A 117 1.72 14.40 -11.58
CA PHE A 117 0.93 14.67 -12.80
C PHE A 117 0.37 16.09 -12.84
N ARG A 118 -0.19 16.60 -11.74
CA ARG A 118 -0.72 17.98 -11.69
C ARG A 118 0.35 19.04 -11.94
N VAL A 119 1.57 18.83 -11.42
CA VAL A 119 2.70 19.75 -11.64
C VAL A 119 3.11 19.74 -13.11
N VAL A 120 3.14 18.57 -13.75
CA VAL A 120 3.45 18.43 -15.18
C VAL A 120 2.37 19.08 -16.03
N GLU A 121 1.09 18.84 -15.74
CA GLU A 121 -0.04 19.47 -16.43
C GLU A 121 0.02 21.00 -16.34
N ALA A 122 0.30 21.55 -15.15
CA ALA A 122 0.45 22.99 -14.96
C ALA A 122 1.63 23.56 -15.77
N ALA A 123 2.78 22.87 -15.77
CA ALA A 123 3.94 23.29 -16.55
C ALA A 123 3.71 23.25 -18.06
N ILE A 124 2.97 22.25 -18.56
CA ILE A 124 2.57 22.17 -19.97
C ILE A 124 1.64 23.33 -20.31
N ALA A 125 0.61 23.58 -19.49
CA ALA A 125 -0.32 24.69 -19.71
C ALA A 125 0.37 26.06 -19.69
N GLU A 126 1.35 26.26 -18.80
CA GLU A 126 2.16 27.48 -18.75
C GLU A 126 3.02 27.66 -20.01
N ALA A 127 3.64 26.57 -20.50
CA ALA A 127 4.43 26.60 -21.72
C ALA A 127 3.57 26.88 -22.98
N GLU A 128 2.34 26.36 -23.02
CA GLU A 128 1.38 26.64 -24.10
C GLU A 128 0.79 28.07 -24.03
N ALA A 129 0.61 28.60 -22.83
CA ALA A 129 0.12 29.96 -22.62
C ALA A 129 1.20 31.03 -22.83
N ALA A 130 2.49 30.64 -22.87
CA ALA A 130 3.57 31.55 -23.18
C ALA A 130 3.41 32.07 -24.62
N PRO A 131 3.26 33.39 -24.82
CA PRO A 131 3.19 33.94 -26.17
C PRO A 131 4.47 33.59 -26.92
N ALA A 132 4.35 33.22 -28.20
CA ALA A 132 5.47 33.05 -29.12
C ALA A 132 6.15 34.41 -29.35
N ALA A 133 6.88 34.89 -28.35
CA ALA A 133 7.65 36.12 -28.40
C ALA A 133 8.91 35.86 -29.23
N GLY A 134 8.78 35.98 -30.56
CA GLY A 134 9.93 35.80 -31.45
C GLY A 134 9.67 35.69 -32.94
N ALA A 135 8.56 36.21 -33.48
CA ALA A 135 8.47 36.53 -34.91
C ALA A 135 8.19 38.03 -35.03
N GLY A 136 9.22 38.84 -34.75
CA GLY A 136 9.19 40.24 -35.13
C GLY A 136 9.06 40.35 -36.66
N PRO A 137 8.29 41.33 -37.19
CA PRO A 137 8.17 41.48 -38.63
C PRO A 137 9.55 41.83 -39.19
N ALA A 138 10.17 40.86 -39.84
CA ALA A 138 11.23 41.10 -40.78
C ALA A 138 10.58 41.62 -42.06
N ASP A 139 11.10 42.76 -42.53
CA ASP A 139 11.04 43.25 -43.91
C ASP A 139 9.84 44.12 -44.33
N GLU A 140 10.06 45.43 -44.39
CA GLU A 140 9.99 46.20 -45.65
C GLU A 140 10.45 47.65 -45.39
N ALA A 141 11.77 47.87 -45.48
CA ALA A 141 12.37 49.19 -45.60
C ALA A 141 13.27 49.20 -46.84
N LEU A 142 12.66 49.12 -48.02
CA LEU A 142 13.33 49.34 -49.29
C LEU A 142 12.48 50.27 -50.17
N GLY A 143 13.06 51.40 -50.58
CA GLY A 143 12.66 52.08 -51.81
C GLY A 143 12.12 53.51 -51.68
N GLN A 144 12.93 54.44 -51.18
CA GLN A 144 12.85 55.84 -51.64
C GLN A 144 14.25 56.39 -51.85
N SER A 145 14.69 56.43 -53.12
CA SER A 145 15.67 57.38 -53.68
C SER A 145 15.58 57.32 -55.20
#